data_AF-A0A354U9J4-F1
#
_entry.id   AF-A0A354U9J4-F1
#
_cell.length_a   1.000
_cell.length_b   1.000
_cell.length_c   1.000
_cell.angle_alpha   90.00
_cell.angle_beta   90.00
_cell.angle_gamma   90.00
#
_symmetry.space_group_name_H-M   'P 1'
#
loop_
_entity.id
_entity.type
_entity.pdbx_description
1 polymer ?
#
loop_
_entity_poly.entity_id
_entity_poly.type
_entity_poly.pdbx_seq_one_letter_code
_entity_poly.pdbx_strand_id
1 'polypeptide(L)'
;ELFVNGKSAGIRTRGKSSWRLVWNDIVYQPGELTAVALAPDGSALMRETVRSASAPAALALSADRPELSANGEDLAFITVSVVDKDGTLQPSAEHSVHFEVTGAGSFAAAGNGDSTSTELFCAGSIKAFHGQCVCIVRAGTTPGRLRLTATADGLPSAEIELEVKK
;
A
#
# COMPACT_ATOMS: atom_id res chain seq x y z
N GLU A 1 16.42 19.49 -0.71
CA GLU A 1 16.13 20.10 0.60
C GLU A 1 15.16 19.22 1.36
N LEU A 2 15.23 19.21 2.69
CA LEU A 2 14.29 18.49 3.54
C LEU A 2 13.52 19.50 4.39
N PHE A 3 12.21 19.31 4.54
CA PHE A 3 11.34 20.12 5.37
C PHE A 3 10.67 19.24 6.43
N VAL A 4 10.71 19.67 7.69
CA VAL A 4 10.01 19.05 8.82
C VAL A 4 8.91 20.01 9.25
N ASN A 5 7.65 19.62 9.10
CA ASN A 5 6.49 20.46 9.44
C ASN A 5 6.59 21.87 8.81
N GLY A 6 6.99 21.92 7.53
CA GLY A 6 7.17 23.16 6.76
C GLY A 6 8.45 23.95 7.07
N LYS A 7 9.23 23.57 8.10
CA LYS A 7 10.51 24.20 8.42
C LYS A 7 11.65 23.48 7.71
N SER A 8 12.48 24.22 6.97
CA SER A 8 13.67 23.65 6.34
C SER A 8 14.63 23.06 7.37
N ALA A 9 15.05 21.83 7.13
CA ALA A 9 16.15 21.15 7.81
C ALA A 9 17.46 21.24 6.99
N GLY A 10 17.49 22.12 5.98
CA GLY A 10 18.66 22.41 5.16
C GLY A 10 18.75 21.62 3.87
N ILE A 11 19.58 22.12 2.97
CA ILE A 11 19.87 21.54 1.66
C ILE A 11 21.06 20.58 1.79
N ARG A 12 20.98 19.42 1.14
CA ARG A 12 22.11 18.51 0.94
C ARG A 12 22.34 18.33 -0.56
N THR A 13 23.61 18.36 -0.94
CA THR A 13 24.04 18.13 -2.33
C THR A 13 24.71 16.77 -2.41
N ARG A 14 24.44 16.04 -3.49
CA ARG A 14 25.01 14.71 -3.71
C ARG A 14 26.53 14.80 -3.86
N GLY A 15 27.27 14.07 -3.02
CA GLY A 15 28.72 13.88 -3.17
C GLY A 15 29.05 12.88 -4.28
N LYS A 16 30.30 12.88 -4.75
CA LYS A 16 30.76 12.02 -5.88
C LYS A 16 30.56 10.52 -5.66
N SER A 17 30.52 10.07 -4.40
CA SER A 17 30.43 8.65 -4.02
C SER A 17 29.25 8.33 -3.10
N SER A 18 28.28 9.25 -2.95
CA SER A 18 27.08 9.01 -2.14
C SER A 18 25.84 8.89 -3.03
N TRP A 19 25.10 7.80 -2.84
CA TRP A 19 23.82 7.55 -3.51
C TRP A 19 22.62 7.99 -2.66
N ARG A 20 22.87 8.49 -1.45
CA ARG A 20 21.84 8.96 -0.50
C ARG A 20 22.16 10.35 0.02
N LEU A 21 21.12 11.12 0.28
CA LEU A 21 21.20 12.36 1.04
C LEU A 21 20.66 12.06 2.43
N VAL A 22 21.43 12.42 3.47
CA VAL A 22 21.12 12.06 4.86
C VAL A 22 21.12 13.31 5.72
N TRP A 23 20.13 13.39 6.60
CA TRP A 23 20.02 14.37 7.67
C TRP A 23 20.03 13.60 8.99
N ASN A 24 21.17 13.60 9.69
CA ASN A 24 21.35 12.81 10.92
C ASN A 24 20.75 13.48 12.17
N ASP A 25 20.62 14.81 12.15
CA ASP A 25 20.26 15.61 13.33
C ASP A 25 18.77 15.96 13.38
N ILE A 26 17.91 15.15 12.75
CA ILE A 26 16.46 15.36 12.77
C ILE A 26 15.88 14.76 14.05
N VAL A 27 15.36 15.62 14.93
CA VAL A 27 14.58 15.20 16.09
C VAL A 27 13.16 14.89 15.65
N TYR A 28 12.65 13.70 16.00
CA TYR A 28 11.30 13.27 15.64
C TYR A 28 10.25 14.24 16.18
N GLN A 29 9.33 14.63 15.30
CA GLN A 29 8.11 15.34 15.63
C GLN A 29 6.99 14.77 14.75
N PRO A 30 5.80 14.47 15.31
CA PRO A 30 4.67 14.04 14.49
C PRO A 30 4.30 15.15 13.49
N GLY A 31 3.81 14.72 12.34
CA GLY A 31 3.41 15.61 11.25
C GLY A 31 3.98 15.15 9.91
N GLU A 32 4.57 16.07 9.17
CA GLU A 32 4.91 15.88 7.76
C GLU A 32 6.41 16.07 7.51
N LEU A 33 6.97 15.18 6.69
CA LEU A 33 8.33 15.28 6.19
C LEU A 33 8.28 15.39 4.67
N THR A 34 8.74 16.51 4.13
CA THR A 34 8.75 16.76 2.67
C THR A 34 10.18 16.87 2.16
N ALA A 35 10.54 16.02 1.21
CA ALA A 35 11.78 16.14 0.46
C ALA A 35 11.52 16.89 -0.85
N VAL A 36 12.29 17.94 -1.12
CA VAL A 36 12.23 18.72 -2.37
C VAL A 36 13.52 18.53 -3.14
N ALA A 37 13.43 17.97 -4.34
CA ALA A 37 14.54 17.90 -5.28
C ALA A 37 14.73 19.27 -5.96
N LEU A 38 15.96 19.75 -6.00
CA LEU A 38 16.32 21.06 -6.55
C LEU A 38 17.21 20.89 -7.78
N ALA A 39 16.97 21.71 -8.81
CA ALA A 39 17.84 21.87 -9.97
C ALA A 39 19.10 22.69 -9.62
N PRO A 40 20.13 22.70 -10.49
CA PRO A 40 21.33 23.51 -10.27
C PRO A 40 21.08 25.01 -10.10
N ASP A 41 20.00 25.54 -10.69
CA ASP A 41 19.58 26.94 -10.57
C ASP A 41 18.76 27.23 -9.29
N GLY A 42 18.54 26.20 -8.45
CA GLY A 42 17.76 26.29 -7.22
C GLY A 42 16.25 26.12 -7.39
N SER A 43 15.74 25.95 -8.62
CA SER A 43 14.32 25.69 -8.85
C SER A 43 13.91 24.29 -8.39
N ALA A 44 12.65 24.13 -7.96
CA ALA A 44 12.15 22.85 -7.48
C ALA A 44 11.72 21.95 -8.64
N LEU A 45 12.24 20.72 -8.67
CA LEU A 45 11.96 19.72 -9.70
C LEU A 45 10.86 18.73 -9.29
N MET A 46 10.92 18.26 -8.05
CA MET A 46 10.03 17.23 -7.53
C MET A 46 9.87 17.41 -6.01
N ARG A 47 8.72 17.00 -5.49
CA ARG A 47 8.44 16.96 -4.06
C ARG A 47 7.85 15.61 -3.73
N GLU A 48 8.29 15.04 -2.61
CA GLU A 48 7.72 13.84 -2.02
C GLU A 48 7.45 14.12 -0.55
N THR A 49 6.29 13.69 -0.04
CA THR A 49 5.91 13.94 1.35
C THR A 49 5.44 12.65 2.01
N VAL A 50 5.96 12.39 3.20
CA VAL A 50 5.46 11.34 4.10
C VAL A 50 4.85 11.97 5.34
N ARG A 51 3.88 11.27 5.94
CA ARG A 51 3.14 11.75 7.11
C ARG A 51 3.22 10.74 8.25
N SER A 52 3.24 11.24 9.48
CA SER A 52 3.06 10.41 10.67
C SER A 52 1.62 9.91 10.70
N ALA A 53 1.42 8.59 10.66
CA ALA A 53 0.11 7.99 10.76
C ALA A 53 -0.43 8.05 12.18
N SER A 54 -1.71 8.37 12.31
CA SER A 54 -2.49 8.20 13.53
C SER A 54 -2.99 6.74 13.67
N ALA A 55 -3.86 6.47 14.63
CA ALA A 55 -4.36 5.12 14.87
C ALA A 55 -5.04 4.51 13.61
N PRO A 56 -4.91 3.20 13.36
CA PRO A 56 -5.65 2.49 12.32
C PRO A 56 -7.14 2.85 12.34
N ALA A 57 -7.71 3.10 11.17
CA ALA A 57 -9.11 3.50 11.04
C ALA A 57 -9.84 2.83 9.88
N ALA A 58 -9.14 2.40 8.83
CA ALA A 58 -9.76 1.76 7.66
C ALA A 58 -8.80 0.83 6.91
N LEU A 59 -9.38 0.02 6.03
CA LEU A 59 -8.67 -0.69 4.97
C LEU A 59 -8.81 0.08 3.65
N ALA A 60 -7.70 0.26 2.93
CA ALA A 60 -7.67 0.84 1.59
C ALA A 60 -7.21 -0.22 0.59
N LEU A 61 -7.98 -0.42 -0.49
CA LEU A 61 -7.72 -1.44 -1.52
C LEU A 61 -7.30 -0.75 -2.82
N SER A 62 -6.26 -1.27 -3.46
CA SER A 62 -5.80 -0.83 -4.78
C SER A 62 -5.42 -2.03 -5.62
N ALA A 63 -6.08 -2.19 -6.77
CA ALA A 63 -5.71 -3.20 -7.75
C ALA A 63 -4.62 -2.67 -8.68
N ASP A 64 -3.72 -3.55 -9.12
CA ASP A 64 -2.72 -3.25 -10.16
C ASP A 64 -3.36 -3.04 -11.54
N ARG A 65 -4.54 -3.64 -11.76
CA ARG A 65 -5.35 -3.52 -12.97
C ARG A 65 -6.84 -3.50 -12.65
N PRO A 66 -7.66 -2.76 -13.42
CA PRO A 66 -9.10 -2.71 -13.22
C PRO A 66 -9.87 -3.88 -13.87
N GLU A 67 -9.21 -4.65 -14.75
CA GLU A 67 -9.87 -5.65 -15.60
C GLU A 67 -9.03 -6.93 -15.75
N LEU A 68 -9.71 -8.06 -15.94
CA LEU A 68 -9.12 -9.36 -16.24
C LEU A 68 -9.78 -10.02 -17.45
N SER A 69 -9.05 -10.93 -18.09
CA SER A 69 -9.54 -11.80 -19.15
C SER A 69 -10.28 -13.01 -18.56
N ALA A 70 -11.43 -13.36 -19.13
CA ALA A 70 -12.28 -14.47 -18.74
C ALA A 70 -11.72 -15.82 -19.24
N ASN A 71 -10.44 -16.09 -18.98
CA ASN A 71 -9.73 -17.27 -19.45
C ASN A 71 -9.50 -18.32 -18.35
N GLY A 72 -9.92 -18.06 -17.11
CA GLY A 72 -9.72 -18.97 -15.97
C GLY A 72 -8.32 -18.93 -15.36
N GLU A 73 -7.42 -18.09 -15.87
CA GLU A 73 -5.99 -18.06 -15.51
C GLU A 73 -5.48 -16.65 -15.17
N ASP A 74 -6.10 -15.60 -15.70
CA ASP A 74 -5.68 -14.22 -15.50
C ASP A 74 -5.80 -13.81 -14.02
N LEU A 75 -4.82 -13.04 -13.55
CA LEU A 75 -4.67 -12.66 -12.15
C LEU A 75 -4.65 -11.14 -12.00
N ALA A 76 -5.20 -10.67 -10.89
CA ALA A 76 -5.04 -9.29 -10.42
C ALA A 76 -4.51 -9.31 -9.00
N PHE A 77 -3.67 -8.33 -8.69
CA PHE A 77 -3.01 -8.14 -7.41
C PHE A 77 -3.61 -6.93 -6.73
N ILE A 78 -4.29 -7.16 -5.61
CA ILE A 78 -4.93 -6.12 -4.82
C ILE A 78 -4.09 -5.88 -3.58
N THR A 79 -3.41 -4.73 -3.54
CA THR A 79 -2.75 -4.25 -2.33
C THR A 79 -3.81 -3.78 -1.34
N VAL A 80 -3.79 -4.35 -0.14
CA VAL A 80 -4.63 -3.95 0.98
C VAL A 80 -3.76 -3.27 2.02
N SER A 81 -4.10 -2.03 2.33
CA SER A 81 -3.34 -1.17 3.25
C SER A 81 -4.19 -0.83 4.46
N VAL A 82 -3.63 -0.97 5.65
CA VAL A 82 -4.22 -0.44 6.88
C VAL A 82 -3.85 1.04 6.98
N VAL A 83 -4.86 1.91 6.96
CA VAL A 83 -4.68 3.36 6.94
C VAL A 83 -5.35 4.00 8.14
N ASP A 84 -4.88 5.17 8.51
CA ASP A 84 -5.53 6.01 9.51
C ASP A 84 -6.73 6.78 8.94
N LYS A 85 -7.37 7.60 9.78
CA LYS A 85 -8.58 8.35 9.42
C LYS A 85 -8.37 9.34 8.26
N ASP A 86 -7.13 9.73 7.99
CA ASP A 86 -6.75 10.68 6.95
C ASP A 86 -6.22 9.95 5.70
N GLY A 87 -6.26 8.61 5.69
CA GLY A 87 -5.76 7.78 4.59
C GLY A 87 -4.25 7.55 4.60
N THR A 88 -3.55 7.92 5.69
CA THR A 88 -2.11 7.69 5.81
C THR A 88 -1.85 6.23 6.18
N LEU A 89 -0.98 5.55 5.43
CA LEU A 89 -0.54 4.18 5.74
C LEU A 89 -0.01 4.11 7.17
N GLN A 90 -0.51 3.17 7.98
CA GLN A 90 -0.01 2.93 9.33
C GLN A 90 1.11 1.88 9.28
N PRO A 91 2.41 2.27 9.31
CA PRO A 91 3.53 1.36 9.09
C PRO A 91 3.75 0.32 10.21
N SER A 92 3.09 0.47 11.36
CA SER A 92 3.13 -0.53 12.44
C SER A 92 1.89 -1.41 12.50
N ALA A 93 0.94 -1.25 11.57
CA ALA A 93 -0.27 -2.05 11.59
C ALA A 93 0.01 -3.49 11.16
N GLU A 94 -0.48 -4.43 11.97
CA GLU A 94 -0.32 -5.86 11.71
C GLU A 94 -1.65 -6.62 11.85
N HIS A 95 -2.74 -6.05 11.33
CA HIS A 95 -4.07 -6.65 11.43
C HIS A 95 -4.13 -7.93 10.59
N SER A 96 -4.83 -8.96 11.08
CA SER A 96 -5.22 -10.11 10.23
C SER A 96 -6.31 -9.66 9.27
N VAL A 97 -6.03 -9.72 7.97
CA VAL A 97 -6.99 -9.34 6.93
C VAL A 97 -7.59 -10.62 6.33
N HIS A 98 -8.91 -10.71 6.35
CA HIS A 98 -9.68 -11.80 5.76
C HIS A 98 -10.26 -11.36 4.41
N PHE A 99 -10.25 -12.28 3.44
CA PHE A 99 -10.66 -12.01 2.06
C PHE A 99 -11.84 -12.89 1.67
N GLU A 100 -12.87 -12.26 1.13
CA GLU A 100 -13.99 -12.93 0.48
C GLU A 100 -14.06 -12.47 -0.98
N VAL A 101 -14.08 -13.43 -1.91
CA VAL A 101 -14.18 -13.15 -3.35
C VAL A 101 -15.47 -13.77 -3.88
N THR A 102 -16.28 -12.95 -4.55
CA THR A 102 -17.55 -13.37 -5.14
C THR A 102 -17.65 -12.94 -6.61
N GLY A 103 -18.58 -13.55 -7.34
CA GLY A 103 -18.86 -13.21 -8.74
C GLY A 103 -17.97 -13.95 -9.74
N ALA A 104 -17.46 -13.22 -10.73
CA ALA A 104 -16.78 -13.76 -11.92
C ALA A 104 -15.31 -14.18 -11.68
N GLY A 105 -15.00 -14.72 -10.50
CA GLY A 105 -13.66 -15.18 -10.17
C GLY A 105 -13.57 -15.77 -8.77
N SER A 106 -12.33 -15.99 -8.32
CA SER A 106 -12.07 -16.62 -7.03
C SER A 106 -10.82 -16.05 -6.36
N PHE A 107 -10.72 -16.27 -5.05
CA PHE A 107 -9.48 -16.08 -4.31
C PHE A 107 -8.44 -17.09 -4.78
N ALA A 108 -7.22 -16.61 -5.07
CA ALA A 108 -6.11 -17.47 -5.50
C ALA A 108 -5.09 -17.66 -4.38
N ALA A 109 -4.65 -16.56 -3.76
CA ALA A 109 -3.67 -16.54 -2.69
C ALA A 109 -3.60 -15.15 -2.03
N ALA A 110 -2.92 -15.04 -0.90
CA ALA A 110 -2.51 -13.80 -0.29
C ALA A 110 -1.04 -13.86 0.17
N GLY A 111 -0.39 -12.71 0.28
CA GLY A 111 1.00 -12.58 0.73
C GLY A 111 1.25 -11.22 1.38
N ASN A 112 2.18 -11.13 2.34
CA ASN A 112 2.51 -9.88 3.04
C ASN A 112 4.00 -9.50 2.93
N GLY A 113 4.85 -10.40 2.42
CA GLY A 113 6.28 -10.17 2.25
C GLY A 113 7.12 -10.35 3.53
N ASP A 114 6.52 -10.77 4.64
CA ASP A 114 7.24 -11.13 5.85
C ASP A 114 7.98 -12.46 5.65
N SER A 115 9.31 -12.40 5.60
CA SER A 115 10.15 -13.58 5.41
C SER A 115 10.18 -14.53 6.62
N THR A 116 9.61 -14.11 7.75
CA THR A 116 9.51 -14.89 8.98
C THR A 116 8.12 -15.49 9.20
N SER A 117 7.11 -15.09 8.42
CA SER A 117 5.75 -15.60 8.54
C SER A 117 5.65 -17.04 8.03
N THR A 118 4.83 -17.83 8.73
CA THR A 118 4.48 -19.22 8.38
C THR A 118 3.01 -19.36 7.98
N GLU A 119 2.29 -18.23 7.80
CA GLU A 119 0.90 -18.22 7.36
C GLU A 119 0.75 -18.81 5.96
N LEU A 120 -0.33 -19.58 5.75
CA LEU A 120 -0.59 -20.21 4.47
C LEU A 120 -1.14 -19.19 3.48
N PHE A 121 -0.50 -19.07 2.31
CA PHE A 121 -0.94 -18.17 1.25
C PHE A 121 -2.39 -18.45 0.78
N CYS A 122 -2.88 -19.67 0.92
CA CYS A 122 -4.21 -20.07 0.46
C CYS A 122 -5.28 -20.09 1.58
N ALA A 123 -5.00 -19.58 2.78
CA ALA A 123 -5.92 -19.65 3.93
C ALA A 123 -7.13 -18.70 3.83
N GLY A 124 -7.19 -17.81 2.84
CA GLY A 124 -8.22 -16.76 2.75
C GLY A 124 -8.01 -15.61 3.74
N SER A 125 -6.87 -15.59 4.45
CA SER A 125 -6.47 -14.48 5.32
C SER A 125 -4.95 -14.41 5.43
N ILE A 126 -4.44 -13.22 5.73
CA ILE A 126 -3.03 -13.02 6.09
C ILE A 126 -2.87 -11.77 6.95
N LYS A 127 -1.90 -11.80 7.86
CA LYS A 127 -1.50 -10.63 8.63
C LYS A 127 -0.88 -9.55 7.73
N ALA A 128 -1.27 -8.29 7.91
CA ALA A 128 -0.56 -7.16 7.32
C ALA A 128 0.87 -7.11 7.89
N PHE A 129 1.84 -6.79 7.04
CA PHE A 129 3.23 -6.57 7.42
C PHE A 129 3.61 -5.15 7.03
N HIS A 130 4.09 -4.38 8.00
CA HIS A 130 4.30 -2.93 7.86
C HIS A 130 3.08 -2.17 7.29
N GLY A 131 1.88 -2.58 7.72
CA GLY A 131 0.63 -1.98 7.31
C GLY A 131 0.05 -2.48 5.99
N GLN A 132 0.68 -3.43 5.30
CA GLN A 132 0.19 -3.90 3.99
C GLN A 132 0.20 -5.42 3.83
N CYS A 133 -0.68 -5.91 2.98
CA CYS A 133 -0.65 -7.24 2.39
C CYS A 133 -1.22 -7.17 0.97
N VAL A 134 -1.10 -8.27 0.21
CA VAL A 134 -1.60 -8.39 -1.16
C VAL A 134 -2.52 -9.60 -1.24
N CYS A 135 -3.74 -9.39 -1.74
CA CYS A 135 -4.66 -10.44 -2.14
C CYS A 135 -4.54 -10.65 -3.65
N ILE A 136 -4.48 -11.90 -4.08
CA ILE A 136 -4.43 -12.30 -5.48
C ILE A 136 -5.76 -12.94 -5.82
N VAL A 137 -6.45 -12.37 -6.80
CA VAL A 137 -7.71 -12.92 -7.34
C VAL A 137 -7.47 -13.49 -8.73
N ARG A 138 -8.23 -14.52 -9.08
CA ARG A 138 -8.20 -15.17 -10.38
C ARG A 138 -9.52 -14.99 -11.10
N ALA A 139 -9.47 -14.64 -12.37
CA ALA A 139 -10.64 -14.59 -13.23
C ALA A 139 -11.25 -15.98 -13.43
N GLY A 140 -12.58 -16.05 -13.52
CA GLY A 140 -13.28 -17.22 -14.04
C GLY A 140 -13.20 -17.31 -15.57
N THR A 141 -13.98 -18.24 -16.14
CA THR A 141 -14.15 -18.39 -17.60
C THR A 141 -15.39 -17.68 -18.13
N THR A 142 -16.17 -17.07 -17.24
CA THR A 142 -17.41 -16.36 -17.59
C THR A 142 -17.21 -14.86 -17.33
N PRO A 143 -17.46 -13.99 -18.31
CA PRO A 143 -17.42 -12.55 -18.11
C PRO A 143 -18.41 -12.09 -17.04
N GLY A 144 -18.06 -11.03 -16.31
CA GLY A 144 -18.90 -10.48 -15.26
C GLY A 144 -18.12 -9.58 -14.31
N ARG A 145 -18.66 -9.35 -13.12
CA ARG A 145 -17.98 -8.60 -12.06
C ARG A 145 -17.38 -9.56 -11.05
N LEU A 146 -16.12 -9.34 -10.72
CA LEU A 146 -15.43 -9.96 -9.58
C LEU A 146 -15.42 -8.93 -8.46
N ARG A 147 -15.90 -9.32 -7.28
CA ARG A 147 -15.86 -8.48 -6.07
C ARG A 147 -14.96 -9.10 -5.04
N LEU A 148 -14.02 -8.31 -4.51
CA LEU A 148 -13.22 -8.65 -3.34
C LEU A 148 -13.71 -7.80 -2.16
N THR A 149 -14.05 -8.46 -1.06
CA THR A 149 -14.34 -7.85 0.23
C THR A 149 -13.22 -8.21 1.21
N ALA A 150 -12.61 -7.21 1.84
CA ALA A 150 -11.57 -7.37 2.85
C ALA A 150 -12.10 -6.91 4.22
N THR A 151 -11.82 -7.70 5.25
CA THR A 151 -12.24 -7.42 6.63
C THR A 151 -11.09 -7.61 7.61
N ALA A 152 -11.08 -6.85 8.70
CA ALA A 152 -10.12 -6.96 9.78
C ALA A 152 -10.76 -6.49 11.09
N ASP A 153 -10.40 -7.13 12.21
CA ASP A 153 -10.97 -6.81 13.51
C ASP A 153 -10.76 -5.33 13.87
N GLY A 154 -11.85 -4.67 14.29
CA GLY A 154 -11.83 -3.27 14.71
C GLY A 154 -11.80 -2.24 13.58
N LEU A 155 -11.78 -2.67 12.31
CA LEU A 155 -11.80 -1.78 11.14
C LEU A 155 -13.07 -2.00 10.31
N PRO A 156 -13.62 -0.96 9.65
CA PRO A 156 -14.66 -1.12 8.66
C PRO A 156 -14.19 -2.02 7.50
N SER A 157 -15.10 -2.87 6.99
CA SER A 157 -14.86 -3.65 5.79
C SER A 157 -14.63 -2.74 4.58
N ALA A 158 -13.80 -3.18 3.64
CA ALA A 158 -13.57 -2.46 2.39
C ALA A 158 -13.74 -3.40 1.19
N GLU A 159 -14.17 -2.85 0.06
CA GLU A 159 -14.50 -3.62 -1.14
C GLU A 159 -13.88 -3.00 -2.39
N ILE A 160 -13.56 -3.84 -3.37
CA ILE A 160 -13.19 -3.41 -4.72
C ILE A 160 -13.83 -4.34 -5.75
N GLU A 161 -14.27 -3.77 -6.87
CA GLU A 161 -14.79 -4.52 -8.02
C GLU A 161 -13.81 -4.45 -9.19
N LEU A 162 -13.65 -5.58 -9.88
CA LEU A 162 -12.90 -5.72 -11.12
C LEU A 162 -13.80 -6.28 -12.22
N GLU A 163 -13.60 -5.85 -13.46
CA GLU A 163 -14.35 -6.39 -14.60
C GLU A 163 -13.62 -7.60 -15.19
N VAL A 164 -14.36 -8.68 -15.44
CA VAL A 164 -13.86 -9.87 -16.14
C VAL A 164 -14.48 -9.89 -17.53
N LYS A 165 -13.65 -9.77 -18.58
CA LYS A 165 -14.06 -9.58 -19.98
C LYS A 165 -13.60 -10.70 -20.89
N LYS A 166 -14.24 -10.86 -22.05
CA LYS A 166 -13.81 -11.83 -23.06
C LYS A 166 -12.50 -11.43 -23.72
#